data_AF-A0A836TA25-F1
#
_entry.id   AF-A0A836TA25-F1
#
_cell.length_a   1.000
_cell.length_b   1.000
_cell.length_c   1.000
_cell.angle_alpha   90.00
_cell.angle_beta   90.00
_cell.angle_gamma   90.00
#
_symmetry.space_group_name_H-M   'P 1'
#
loop_
_entity.id
_entity.type
_entity.pdbx_description
1 polymer ?
#
loop_
_entity_poly.entity_id
_entity_poly.type
_entity_poly.pdbx_seq_one_letter_code
_entity_poly.pdbx_strand_id
1 'polypeptide(L)'
;MLTRELILNGYVKEIFAKSDGSTPLLSDEEIDASCRASLADAPPGDIWLFGYGSLIWNPTIHFAEKRIGKVAGYHRRFCLWTHLGRGCPECPGLLLGLEHGGSCGGVVFRIPAAQADHECRIVWHREMVSGSYIPRWVDVQTDDGPVRAIAFIINRDHVRYAGRLSDERVAETLANAEGPLGNCADYLINTADHLEELGILDAPLQHLRTEVQRLCAAKN
;
A
#
# COMPACT_ATOMS: atom_id res chain seq x y z
N MET A 1 4.21 -13.94 -2.18
CA MET A 1 3.97 -12.58 -2.73
C MET A 1 2.74 -12.64 -3.63
N LEU A 2 1.91 -11.58 -3.70
CA LEU A 2 0.77 -11.53 -4.62
C LEU A 2 1.25 -11.38 -6.07
N THR A 3 0.79 -12.26 -6.96
CA THR A 3 1.08 -12.18 -8.40
C THR A 3 -0.06 -11.49 -9.13
N ARG A 4 0.22 -11.01 -10.34
CA ARG A 4 -0.80 -10.42 -11.23
C ARG A 4 -1.94 -11.40 -11.52
N GLU A 5 -1.61 -12.65 -11.80
CA GLU A 5 -2.59 -13.71 -12.07
C GLU A 5 -3.53 -13.95 -10.88
N LEU A 6 -2.99 -13.96 -9.66
CA LEU A 6 -3.79 -14.07 -8.44
C LEU A 6 -4.70 -12.85 -8.22
N ILE A 7 -4.28 -11.65 -8.61
CA ILE A 7 -5.18 -10.49 -8.51
C ILE A 7 -6.31 -10.60 -9.53
N LEU A 8 -5.98 -10.96 -10.77
CA LEU A 8 -6.94 -11.08 -11.87
C LEU A 8 -7.96 -12.21 -11.66
N ASN A 9 -7.60 -13.28 -10.96
CA ASN A 9 -8.52 -14.37 -10.65
C ASN A 9 -9.35 -14.15 -9.38
N GLY A 10 -9.25 -12.97 -8.74
CA GLY A 10 -10.06 -12.61 -7.58
C GLY A 10 -9.53 -13.12 -6.23
N TYR A 11 -8.32 -13.70 -6.17
CA TYR A 11 -7.75 -14.28 -4.95
C TYR A 11 -7.72 -13.31 -3.76
N VAL A 12 -7.47 -12.02 -3.99
CA VAL A 12 -7.46 -11.02 -2.91
C VAL A 12 -8.83 -10.95 -2.25
N LYS A 13 -9.90 -10.90 -3.04
CA LYS A 13 -11.27 -10.88 -2.55
C LYS A 13 -11.65 -12.19 -1.86
N GLU A 14 -11.21 -13.33 -2.38
CA GLU A 14 -11.40 -14.63 -1.73
C GLU A 14 -10.74 -14.71 -0.35
N ILE A 15 -9.53 -14.15 -0.18
CA ILE A 15 -8.88 -14.07 1.13
C ILE A 15 -9.75 -13.27 2.09
N PHE A 16 -10.21 -12.09 1.67
CA PHE A 16 -11.05 -11.23 2.50
C PHE A 16 -12.42 -11.85 2.82
N ALA A 17 -13.03 -12.57 1.89
CA ALA A 17 -14.29 -13.28 2.10
C ALA A 17 -14.19 -14.43 3.10
N LYS A 18 -12.98 -14.95 3.36
CA LYS A 18 -12.70 -15.96 4.38
C LYS A 18 -12.46 -15.38 5.79
N SER A 19 -12.49 -14.05 5.95
CA SER A 19 -12.48 -13.42 7.28
C SER A 19 -13.76 -13.75 8.06
N ASP A 20 -13.74 -13.44 9.35
CA ASP A 20 -14.90 -13.51 10.26
C ASP A 20 -16.07 -12.57 9.89
N GLY A 21 -16.03 -11.93 8.71
CA GLY A 21 -17.05 -11.00 8.23
C GLY A 21 -16.96 -9.60 8.84
N SER A 22 -15.96 -9.32 9.67
CA SER A 22 -15.78 -8.00 10.31
C SER A 22 -15.34 -6.89 9.34
N THR A 23 -14.75 -7.27 8.20
CA THR A 23 -14.25 -6.32 7.20
C THR A 23 -15.26 -6.16 6.07
N PRO A 24 -15.81 -4.95 5.83
CA PRO A 24 -16.68 -4.72 4.69
C PRO A 24 -15.92 -4.92 3.39
N LEU A 25 -16.57 -5.50 2.38
CA LEU A 25 -16.00 -5.74 1.06
C LEU A 25 -16.80 -4.99 0.01
N LEU A 26 -16.07 -4.35 -0.89
CA LEU A 26 -16.66 -3.76 -2.09
C LEU A 26 -16.97 -4.86 -3.10
N SER A 27 -18.07 -4.69 -3.82
CA SER A 27 -18.36 -5.44 -5.03
C SER A 27 -17.38 -5.08 -6.15
N ASP A 28 -17.25 -5.96 -7.15
CA ASP A 28 -16.35 -5.69 -8.28
C ASP A 28 -16.84 -4.48 -9.09
N GLU A 29 -18.17 -4.27 -9.13
CA GLU A 29 -18.76 -3.09 -9.75
C GLU A 29 -18.40 -1.80 -9.00
N GLU A 30 -18.41 -1.79 -7.67
CA GLU A 30 -17.99 -0.63 -6.87
C GLU A 30 -16.49 -0.35 -7.03
N ILE A 31 -15.65 -1.38 -7.06
CA ILE A 31 -14.21 -1.26 -7.30
C ILE A 31 -13.96 -0.67 -8.69
N ASP A 32 -14.57 -1.23 -9.72
CA ASP A 32 -14.41 -0.77 -11.10
C ASP A 32 -15.01 0.63 -11.30
N ALA A 33 -16.13 0.96 -10.65
CA ALA A 33 -16.72 2.29 -10.68
C ALA A 33 -15.80 3.33 -10.03
N SER A 34 -15.18 3.01 -8.89
CA SER A 34 -14.18 3.85 -8.25
C SER A 34 -12.96 4.09 -9.15
N CYS A 35 -12.51 3.06 -9.87
CA CYS A 35 -11.42 3.16 -10.84
C CYS A 35 -11.79 4.10 -11.99
N ARG A 36 -12.94 3.86 -12.63
CA ARG A 36 -13.44 4.71 -13.73
C ARG A 36 -13.62 6.15 -13.31
N ALA A 37 -14.17 6.41 -12.11
CA ALA A 37 -14.34 7.76 -11.58
C ALA A 37 -12.99 8.46 -11.41
N SER A 38 -11.98 7.75 -10.87
CA SER A 38 -10.65 8.32 -10.70
C SER A 38 -9.96 8.61 -12.03
N LEU A 39 -10.14 7.75 -13.04
CA LEU A 39 -9.60 7.96 -14.39
C LEU A 39 -10.34 9.05 -15.17
N ALA A 40 -11.62 9.31 -14.88
CA ALA A 40 -12.37 10.40 -15.51
C ALA A 40 -11.81 11.78 -15.14
N ASP A 41 -11.24 11.91 -13.93
CA ASP A 41 -10.59 13.13 -13.45
C ASP A 41 -9.09 13.22 -13.83
N ALA A 42 -8.61 12.28 -14.66
CA ALA A 42 -7.20 12.22 -15.04
C ALA A 42 -6.75 13.44 -15.86
N PRO A 43 -5.51 13.90 -15.68
CA PRO A 43 -4.91 14.81 -16.65
C PRO A 43 -4.81 14.12 -18.03
N PRO A 44 -4.80 14.88 -19.14
CA PRO A 44 -4.60 14.31 -20.47
C PRO A 44 -3.28 13.53 -20.57
N GLY A 45 -3.32 12.34 -21.20
CA GLY A 45 -2.14 11.53 -21.49
C GLY A 45 -2.02 10.27 -20.63
N ASP A 46 -0.77 9.89 -20.33
CA ASP A 46 -0.45 8.71 -19.53
C ASP A 46 -0.84 8.88 -18.06
N ILE A 47 -1.13 7.76 -17.40
CA ILE A 47 -1.49 7.74 -15.98
C ILE A 47 -0.25 7.47 -15.13
N TRP A 48 -0.11 8.20 -14.03
CA TRP A 48 0.93 7.93 -13.04
C TRP A 48 0.32 7.34 -11.77
N LEU A 49 0.97 6.32 -11.22
CA LEU A 49 0.60 5.69 -9.95
C LEU A 49 1.73 5.88 -8.93
N PHE A 50 1.42 6.41 -7.75
CA PHE A 50 2.38 6.59 -6.66
C PHE A 50 2.36 5.40 -5.70
N GLY A 51 3.47 4.68 -5.61
CA GLY A 51 3.73 3.62 -4.65
C GLY A 51 4.54 4.12 -3.46
N TYR A 52 4.00 3.92 -2.25
CA TYR A 52 4.65 4.25 -0.97
C TYR A 52 4.86 3.03 -0.05
N GLY A 53 4.42 1.85 -0.48
CA GLY A 53 4.50 0.61 0.30
C GLY A 53 4.82 -0.56 -0.64
N SER A 54 4.00 -1.62 -0.61
CA SER A 54 4.25 -2.82 -1.40
C SER A 54 4.33 -2.60 -2.91
N LEU A 55 3.70 -1.55 -3.45
CA LEU A 55 3.82 -1.23 -4.87
C LEU A 55 5.26 -0.89 -5.30
N ILE A 56 6.14 -0.49 -4.38
CA ILE A 56 7.55 -0.18 -4.67
C ILE A 56 8.29 -1.44 -5.14
N TRP A 57 8.07 -2.57 -4.46
CA TRP A 57 8.76 -3.85 -4.73
C TRP A 57 7.87 -4.90 -5.41
N ASN A 58 6.56 -4.69 -5.45
CA ASN A 58 5.59 -5.53 -6.14
C ASN A 58 4.48 -4.67 -6.78
N PRO A 59 4.78 -3.99 -7.90
CA PRO A 59 3.85 -3.08 -8.57
C PRO A 59 2.66 -3.81 -9.20
N THR A 60 2.84 -5.06 -9.64
CA THR A 60 1.80 -5.90 -10.29
C THR A 60 1.16 -5.34 -11.57
N ILE A 61 1.71 -4.25 -12.09
CA ILE A 61 1.29 -3.56 -13.33
C ILE A 61 2.39 -3.54 -14.37
N HIS A 62 1.99 -3.40 -15.62
CA HIS A 62 2.88 -2.96 -16.68
C HIS A 62 3.00 -1.44 -16.65
N PHE A 63 4.24 -0.96 -16.71
CA PHE A 63 4.57 0.46 -16.74
C PHE A 63 5.69 0.70 -17.75
N ALA A 64 5.67 1.85 -18.41
CA ALA A 64 6.69 2.24 -19.38
C ALA A 64 7.91 2.89 -18.70
N GLU A 65 7.72 3.42 -17.49
CA GLU A 65 8.74 4.19 -16.79
C GLU A 65 8.44 4.20 -15.29
N LYS A 66 9.50 4.29 -14.47
CA LYS A 66 9.39 4.59 -13.04
C LYS A 66 10.34 5.72 -12.66
N ARG A 67 9.92 6.59 -11.74
CA ARG A 67 10.76 7.65 -11.16
C ARG A 67 10.65 7.65 -9.66
N ILE A 68 11.72 8.05 -8.98
CA ILE A 68 11.65 8.38 -7.57
C ILE A 68 10.93 9.72 -7.45
N GLY A 69 10.07 9.84 -6.44
CA GLY A 69 9.33 11.07 -6.24
C GLY A 69 8.88 11.27 -4.80
N LYS A 70 8.51 12.50 -4.47
CA LYS A 70 8.07 12.89 -3.13
C LYS A 70 6.74 13.61 -3.18
N VAL A 71 5.80 13.15 -2.38
CA VAL A 71 4.51 13.83 -2.15
C VAL A 71 4.58 14.62 -0.84
N ALA A 72 4.11 15.88 -0.88
CA ALA A 72 3.99 16.73 0.30
C ALA A 72 2.58 16.64 0.91
N GLY A 73 2.46 16.91 2.21
CA GLY A 73 1.17 16.87 2.91
C GLY A 73 0.71 15.46 3.29
N TYR A 74 1.56 14.45 3.10
CA TYR A 74 1.30 13.07 3.49
C TYR A 74 2.55 12.37 4.02
N HIS A 75 2.39 11.43 4.95
CA HIS A 75 3.46 10.58 5.47
C HIS A 75 2.97 9.12 5.50
N ARG A 76 3.89 8.18 5.33
CA ARG A 76 3.55 6.76 5.48
C ARG A 76 3.57 6.37 6.95
N ARG A 77 2.65 5.49 7.34
CA ARG A 77 2.59 4.91 8.68
C ARG A 77 1.94 3.54 8.64
N PHE A 78 2.34 2.64 9.54
CA PHE A 78 1.60 1.42 9.84
C PHE A 78 0.32 1.74 10.60
N CYS A 79 -0.76 1.99 9.86
CA CYS A 79 -2.04 2.45 10.42
C CYS A 79 -3.26 1.69 9.89
N LEU A 80 -3.05 0.54 9.24
CA LEU A 80 -4.12 -0.32 8.75
C LEU A 80 -4.01 -1.72 9.35
N TRP A 81 -4.95 -2.10 10.21
CA TRP A 81 -5.03 -3.45 10.74
C TRP A 81 -5.28 -4.47 9.62
N THR A 82 -4.59 -5.60 9.66
CA THR A 82 -4.87 -6.73 8.76
C THR A 82 -5.00 -8.02 9.55
N HIS A 83 -6.22 -8.58 9.55
CA HIS A 83 -6.53 -9.88 10.17
C HIS A 83 -6.32 -11.04 9.18
N LEU A 84 -5.75 -10.74 8.01
CA LEU A 84 -5.52 -11.67 6.91
C LEU A 84 -4.22 -11.32 6.19
N GLY A 85 -3.69 -12.26 5.41
CA GLY A 85 -2.49 -12.07 4.60
C GLY A 85 -1.22 -12.01 5.44
N ARG A 86 -0.88 -10.83 5.97
CA ARG A 86 0.32 -10.59 6.82
C ARG A 86 -0.01 -10.63 8.32
N GLY A 87 -1.09 -11.32 8.67
CA GLY A 87 -1.63 -11.48 10.01
C GLY A 87 -2.80 -12.46 9.97
N CYS A 88 -3.35 -12.78 11.13
CA CYS A 88 -4.52 -13.64 11.30
C CYS A 88 -5.52 -13.03 12.31
N PRO A 89 -6.73 -13.58 12.47
CA PRO A 89 -7.70 -13.07 13.44
C PRO A 89 -7.16 -13.05 14.88
N GLU A 90 -6.37 -14.06 15.26
CA GLU A 90 -5.80 -14.19 16.61
C GLU A 90 -4.58 -13.28 16.82
N CYS A 91 -3.84 -12.98 15.75
CA CYS A 91 -2.64 -12.14 15.76
C CYS A 91 -2.65 -11.21 14.53
N PRO A 92 -3.40 -10.09 14.60
CA PRO A 92 -3.50 -9.16 13.47
C PRO A 92 -2.18 -8.46 13.21
N GLY A 93 -1.87 -8.29 11.93
CA GLY A 93 -0.74 -7.48 11.46
C GLY A 93 -1.12 -6.04 11.21
N LEU A 94 -0.14 -5.24 10.78
CA LEU A 94 -0.33 -3.87 10.32
C LEU A 94 0.24 -3.69 8.91
N LEU A 95 -0.45 -2.91 8.09
CA LEU A 95 0.01 -2.48 6.77
C LEU A 95 0.20 -0.96 6.74
N LEU A 96 1.00 -0.49 5.77
CA LEU A 96 1.20 0.93 5.55
C LEU A 96 -0.05 1.59 4.98
N GLY A 97 -0.41 2.74 5.51
CA GLY A 97 -1.28 3.71 4.87
C GLY A 97 -0.54 5.04 4.67
N LEU A 98 -1.01 5.82 3.70
CA LEU A 98 -0.58 7.19 3.49
C LEU A 98 -1.55 8.13 4.22
N GLU A 99 -1.08 8.78 5.28
CA GLU A 99 -1.86 9.64 6.17
C GLU A 99 -1.48 11.12 5.95
N HIS A 100 -2.42 12.05 6.19
CA HIS A 100 -2.17 13.48 6.09
C HIS A 100 -1.05 13.97 7.03
N GLY A 101 -0.29 14.96 6.55
CA GLY A 101 0.81 15.61 7.26
C GLY A 101 2.20 15.15 6.78
N GLY A 102 3.21 16.00 6.92
CA GLY A 102 4.59 15.68 6.58
C GLY A 102 4.85 15.54 5.07
N SER A 103 5.70 14.58 4.72
CA SER A 103 6.04 14.26 3.32
C SER A 103 6.44 12.79 3.19
N CYS A 104 6.25 12.21 2.00
CA CYS A 104 6.48 10.80 1.76
C CYS A 104 7.24 10.61 0.44
N GLY A 105 8.44 10.02 0.49
CA GLY A 105 9.22 9.68 -0.70
C GLY A 105 8.89 8.27 -1.18
N GLY A 106 8.58 8.07 -2.44
CA GLY A 106 8.19 6.78 -3.02
C GLY A 106 8.56 6.70 -4.48
N VAL A 107 7.82 5.87 -5.22
CA VAL A 107 8.04 5.65 -6.66
C VAL A 107 6.76 6.00 -7.41
N VAL A 108 6.89 6.73 -8.51
CA VAL A 108 5.80 6.89 -9.49
C VAL A 108 6.03 5.97 -10.68
N PHE A 109 4.98 5.29 -11.12
CA PHE A 109 4.98 4.40 -12.28
C PHE A 109 4.12 4.98 -13.38
N ARG A 110 4.66 5.16 -14.59
CA ARG A 110 3.92 5.66 -15.76
C ARG A 110 3.27 4.51 -16.51
N ILE A 111 1.96 4.55 -16.60
CA ILE A 111 1.12 3.61 -17.33
C ILE A 111 0.70 4.27 -18.65
N PRO A 112 1.05 3.69 -19.82
CA PRO A 112 0.61 4.21 -21.10
C PRO A 112 -0.91 4.38 -21.17
N ALA A 113 -1.38 5.49 -21.73
CA ALA A 113 -2.81 5.80 -21.84
C ALA A 113 -3.64 4.65 -22.45
N ALA A 114 -3.07 3.96 -23.45
CA ALA A 114 -3.71 2.81 -24.10
C ALA A 114 -3.93 1.59 -23.18
N GLN A 115 -3.22 1.50 -22.06
CA GLN A 115 -3.30 0.41 -21.09
C GLN A 115 -3.91 0.86 -19.75
N ALA A 116 -4.17 2.16 -19.58
CA ALA A 116 -4.58 2.77 -18.33
C ALA A 116 -5.77 2.08 -17.66
N ASP A 117 -6.86 1.85 -18.40
CA ASP A 117 -8.07 1.22 -17.87
C ASP A 117 -7.79 -0.20 -17.32
N HIS A 118 -7.06 -1.02 -18.06
CA HIS A 118 -6.75 -2.39 -17.66
C HIS A 118 -5.79 -2.44 -16.46
N GLU A 119 -4.67 -1.72 -16.53
CA GLU A 119 -3.63 -1.75 -15.49
C GLU A 119 -4.13 -1.10 -14.19
N CYS A 120 -4.89 0.00 -14.26
CA CYS A 120 -5.44 0.62 -13.06
C CYS A 120 -6.47 -0.28 -12.39
N ARG A 121 -7.34 -0.97 -13.15
CA ARG A 121 -8.28 -1.95 -12.54
C ARG A 121 -7.56 -3.02 -11.73
N ILE A 122 -6.43 -3.55 -12.20
CA ILE A 122 -5.67 -4.55 -11.44
C ILE A 122 -5.21 -4.00 -10.09
N VAL A 123 -4.69 -2.77 -10.06
CA VAL A 123 -4.28 -2.15 -8.80
C VAL A 123 -5.49 -1.87 -7.90
N TRP A 124 -6.62 -1.48 -8.48
CA TRP A 124 -7.87 -1.32 -7.72
C TRP A 124 -8.35 -2.63 -7.10
N HIS A 125 -8.33 -3.73 -7.84
CA HIS A 125 -8.64 -5.08 -7.34
C HIS A 125 -7.61 -5.62 -6.33
N ARG A 126 -6.45 -4.98 -6.23
CA ARG A 126 -5.43 -5.26 -5.21
C ARG A 126 -5.61 -4.43 -3.95
N GLU A 127 -5.92 -3.13 -4.08
CA GLU A 127 -5.90 -2.15 -2.98
C GLU A 127 -7.29 -1.85 -2.41
N MET A 128 -8.33 -1.81 -3.25
CA MET A 128 -9.63 -1.26 -2.91
C MET A 128 -10.65 -2.30 -2.43
N VAL A 129 -10.28 -3.58 -2.34
CA VAL A 129 -11.19 -4.70 -2.02
C VAL A 129 -12.03 -4.47 -0.75
N SER A 130 -11.45 -3.83 0.27
CA SER A 130 -12.15 -3.53 1.52
C SER A 130 -12.57 -2.06 1.66
N GLY A 131 -12.24 -1.18 0.70
CA GLY A 131 -12.48 0.27 0.86
C GLY A 131 -11.66 0.92 1.99
N SER A 132 -10.60 0.26 2.44
CA SER A 132 -9.68 0.79 3.46
C SER A 132 -8.83 1.97 2.98
N TYR A 133 -8.78 2.19 1.67
CA TYR A 133 -8.12 3.34 1.06
C TYR A 133 -9.11 4.18 0.24
N ILE A 134 -8.71 5.41 -0.05
CA ILE A 134 -9.39 6.34 -0.94
C ILE A 134 -8.39 6.76 -2.02
N PRO A 135 -8.65 6.47 -3.31
CA PRO A 135 -7.78 6.91 -4.38
C PRO A 135 -7.86 8.44 -4.52
N ARG A 136 -6.72 9.11 -4.60
CA ARG A 136 -6.62 10.56 -4.77
C ARG A 136 -5.54 10.91 -5.77
N TRP A 137 -5.81 11.92 -6.59
CA TRP A 137 -4.79 12.59 -7.38
C TRP A 137 -3.93 13.47 -6.48
N VAL A 138 -2.62 13.25 -6.51
CA VAL A 138 -1.62 14.00 -5.75
C VAL A 138 -0.52 14.51 -6.67
N ASP A 139 0.09 15.63 -6.30
CA ASP A 139 1.27 16.15 -6.99
C ASP A 139 2.53 15.53 -6.39
N VAL A 140 3.32 14.87 -7.22
CA VAL A 140 4.56 14.21 -6.83
C VAL A 140 5.73 14.95 -7.48
N GLN A 141 6.64 15.45 -6.67
CA GLN A 141 7.88 16.08 -7.14
C GLN A 141 8.87 14.98 -7.52
N THR A 142 9.37 15.00 -8.76
CA THR A 142 10.43 14.09 -9.24
C THR A 142 11.60 14.91 -9.79
N ASP A 143 12.76 14.29 -9.99
CA ASP A 143 13.93 14.97 -10.56
C ASP A 143 13.69 15.46 -11.99
N ASP A 144 12.79 14.80 -12.73
CA ASP A 144 12.36 15.16 -14.08
C ASP A 144 11.16 16.14 -14.08
N GLY A 145 10.86 16.74 -12.92
CA GLY A 145 9.74 17.67 -12.72
C GLY A 145 8.51 17.05 -12.05
N PRO A 146 7.51 17.87 -11.70
CA PRO A 146 6.31 17.41 -11.03
C PRO A 146 5.43 16.55 -11.96
N VAL A 147 4.86 15.47 -11.41
CA VAL A 147 3.84 14.65 -12.07
C VAL A 147 2.60 14.54 -11.19
N ARG A 148 1.42 14.48 -11.81
CA ARG A 148 0.17 14.24 -11.11
C ARG A 148 -0.13 12.74 -11.13
N ALA A 149 -0.21 12.11 -9.96
CA ALA A 149 -0.32 10.67 -9.81
C ALA A 149 -1.49 10.27 -8.91
N ILE A 150 -2.00 9.06 -9.11
CA ILE A 150 -2.96 8.44 -8.19
C ILE A 150 -2.18 7.86 -7.00
N ALA A 151 -2.62 8.16 -5.78
CA ALA A 151 -2.16 7.53 -4.55
C ALA A 151 -3.37 6.99 -3.76
N PHE A 152 -3.19 5.88 -3.05
CA PHE A 152 -4.19 5.30 -2.16
C PHE A 152 -4.02 5.84 -0.74
N ILE A 153 -4.85 6.80 -0.34
CA ILE A 153 -4.78 7.44 0.99
C ILE A 153 -5.57 6.60 1.99
N ILE A 154 -5.11 6.47 3.24
CA ILE A 154 -5.86 5.72 4.26
C ILE A 154 -7.25 6.33 4.49
N ASN A 155 -8.28 5.50 4.48
CA ASN A 155 -9.63 5.90 4.89
C ASN A 155 -9.72 5.89 6.42
N ARG A 156 -9.73 7.08 7.04
CA ARG A 156 -9.75 7.22 8.51
C ARG A 156 -11.08 6.85 9.15
N ASP A 157 -12.15 6.76 8.37
CA ASP A 157 -13.48 6.33 8.84
C ASP A 157 -13.67 4.81 8.71
N HIS A 158 -12.68 4.11 8.17
CA HIS A 158 -12.75 2.67 7.96
C HIS A 158 -12.52 1.89 9.27
N VAL A 159 -13.27 0.81 9.49
CA VAL A 159 -13.20 -0.02 10.72
C VAL A 159 -11.79 -0.59 11.00
N ARG A 160 -10.98 -0.78 9.95
CA ARG A 160 -9.59 -1.26 10.05
C ARG A 160 -8.55 -0.17 10.31
N TYR A 161 -8.95 1.10 10.34
CA TYR A 161 -8.03 2.19 10.62
C TYR A 161 -7.55 2.11 12.07
N ALA A 162 -6.24 1.99 12.27
CA ALA A 162 -5.64 1.77 13.58
C ALA A 162 -5.48 3.07 14.40
N GLY A 163 -5.68 4.23 13.77
CA GLY A 163 -5.34 5.50 14.40
C GLY A 163 -3.83 5.65 14.64
N ARG A 164 -3.50 6.45 15.65
CA ARG A 164 -2.11 6.65 16.08
C ARG A 164 -1.75 5.65 17.17
N LEU A 165 -1.09 4.57 16.78
CA LEU A 165 -0.44 3.64 17.69
C LEU A 165 0.93 4.18 18.15
N SER A 166 1.43 3.73 19.30
CA SER A 166 2.81 3.99 19.71
C SER A 166 3.78 3.15 18.89
N ASP A 167 5.02 3.62 18.74
CA ASP A 167 6.04 2.92 17.96
C ASP A 167 6.34 1.53 18.56
N GLU A 168 6.28 1.39 19.89
CA GLU A 168 6.43 0.11 20.59
C GLU A 168 5.33 -0.85 20.20
N ARG A 169 4.06 -0.39 20.21
CA ARG A 169 2.92 -1.24 19.85
C ARG A 169 3.00 -1.67 18.39
N VAL A 170 3.40 -0.77 17.49
CA VAL A 170 3.61 -1.10 16.08
C VAL A 170 4.70 -2.15 15.96
N ALA A 171 5.86 -1.95 16.60
CA ALA A 171 6.98 -2.88 16.53
C ALA A 171 6.63 -4.27 17.07
N GLU A 172 5.96 -4.33 18.23
CA GLU A 172 5.46 -5.58 18.82
C GLU A 172 4.52 -6.31 17.87
N THR A 173 3.55 -5.60 17.29
CA THR A 173 2.60 -6.19 16.34
C THR A 173 3.34 -6.75 15.13
N LEU A 174 4.21 -5.95 14.49
CA LEU A 174 4.94 -6.37 13.29
C LEU A 174 5.86 -7.57 13.56
N ALA A 175 6.48 -7.63 14.73
CA ALA A 175 7.37 -8.73 15.11
C ALA A 175 6.64 -10.04 15.45
N ASN A 176 5.33 -10.00 15.72
CA ASN A 176 4.54 -11.17 16.15
C ASN A 176 3.58 -11.68 15.08
N ALA A 177 3.03 -10.80 14.24
CA ALA A 177 1.97 -11.16 13.34
C ALA A 177 2.46 -11.98 12.14
N GLU A 178 1.74 -13.04 11.83
CA GLU A 178 1.97 -13.91 10.68
C GLU A 178 0.63 -14.31 10.05
N GLY A 179 0.62 -14.46 8.74
CA GLY A 179 -0.53 -15.00 8.03
C GLY A 179 -0.14 -15.72 6.74
N PRO A 180 -1.12 -16.10 5.89
CA PRO A 180 -0.88 -16.89 4.69
C PRO A 180 0.08 -16.26 3.66
N LEU A 181 0.31 -14.95 3.72
CA LEU A 181 1.24 -14.22 2.84
C LEU A 181 2.62 -13.99 3.50
N GLY A 182 2.87 -14.60 4.67
CA GLY A 182 4.11 -14.55 5.42
C GLY A 182 4.07 -13.60 6.62
N ASN A 183 5.23 -13.40 7.24
CA ASN A 183 5.38 -12.58 8.44
C ASN A 183 5.13 -11.09 8.14
N CYS A 184 4.58 -10.36 9.10
CA CYS A 184 4.37 -8.92 9.01
C CYS A 184 5.69 -8.13 9.03
N ALA A 185 6.69 -8.61 9.78
CA ALA A 185 8.04 -8.05 9.81
C ALA A 185 8.69 -8.07 8.42
N ASP A 186 8.50 -9.13 7.62
CA ASP A 186 9.03 -9.19 6.26
C ASP A 186 8.48 -8.07 5.38
N TYR A 187 7.22 -7.67 5.58
CA TYR A 187 6.63 -6.56 4.83
C TYR A 187 7.32 -5.22 5.16
N LEU A 188 7.62 -4.97 6.44
CA LEU A 188 8.40 -3.82 6.87
C LEU A 188 9.81 -3.86 6.28
N ILE A 189 10.51 -4.97 6.45
CA ILE A 189 11.92 -5.13 6.05
C ILE A 189 12.04 -4.97 4.53
N ASN A 190 11.23 -5.67 3.75
CA ASN A 190 11.24 -5.53 2.28
C ASN A 190 10.96 -4.08 1.85
N THR A 191 10.03 -3.40 2.51
CA THR A 191 9.73 -2.01 2.17
C THR A 191 10.90 -1.07 2.51
N ALA A 192 11.52 -1.26 3.67
CA ALA A 192 12.69 -0.47 4.09
C ALA A 192 13.90 -0.71 3.18
N ASP A 193 14.18 -1.96 2.81
CA ASP A 193 15.28 -2.33 1.91
C ASP A 193 15.13 -1.66 0.55
N HIS A 194 13.96 -1.77 -0.08
CA HIS A 194 13.77 -1.19 -1.41
C HIS A 194 13.77 0.34 -1.40
N LEU A 195 13.38 0.98 -0.30
CA LEU A 195 13.55 2.44 -0.17
C LEU A 195 15.02 2.81 -0.09
N GLU A 196 15.80 2.09 0.70
CA GLU A 196 17.24 2.30 0.84
C GLU A 196 17.98 2.08 -0.48
N GLU A 197 17.67 1.01 -1.22
CA GLU A 197 18.19 0.73 -2.56
C GLU A 197 17.89 1.84 -3.57
N LEU A 198 16.74 2.52 -3.41
CA LEU A 198 16.33 3.66 -4.23
C LEU A 198 16.89 4.99 -3.71
N GLY A 199 17.68 5.00 -2.64
CA GLY A 199 18.19 6.23 -2.02
C GLY A 199 17.12 7.08 -1.34
N ILE A 200 15.95 6.51 -1.03
CA ILE A 200 14.85 7.19 -0.36
C ILE A 200 15.04 7.06 1.16
N LEU A 201 15.43 8.16 1.80
CA LEU A 201 15.61 8.22 3.24
C LEU A 201 14.27 8.28 3.98
N ASP A 202 14.00 7.28 4.81
CA ASP A 202 12.83 7.21 5.69
C ASP A 202 13.26 6.83 7.11
N ALA A 203 13.72 7.82 7.88
CA ALA A 203 14.26 7.60 9.23
C ALA A 203 13.25 6.94 10.19
N PRO A 204 11.95 7.32 10.21
CA PRO A 204 10.95 6.61 11.01
C PRO A 204 10.84 5.13 10.66
N LEU A 205 10.81 4.79 9.37
CA LEU A 205 10.71 3.39 8.94
C LEU A 205 11.97 2.58 9.29
N GLN A 206 13.16 3.18 9.18
CA GLN A 206 14.42 2.53 9.54
C GLN A 206 14.56 2.33 11.06
N HIS A 207 14.08 3.28 11.87
CA HIS A 207 14.00 3.10 13.32
C HIS A 207 13.09 1.92 13.68
N LEU A 208 11.90 1.88 13.10
CA LEU A 208 10.95 0.79 13.30
C LEU A 208 11.52 -0.56 12.85
N ARG A 209 12.22 -0.61 11.71
CA ARG A 209 12.92 -1.81 11.21
C ARG A 209 13.90 -2.35 12.25
N THR A 210 14.73 -1.48 12.82
CA THR A 210 15.74 -1.87 13.82
C THR A 210 15.07 -2.46 15.06
N GLU A 211 13.99 -1.84 15.55
CA GLU A 211 13.27 -2.33 16.73
C GLU A 211 12.56 -3.67 16.46
N VAL A 212 11.92 -3.83 15.30
CA VAL A 212 11.30 -5.11 14.91
C VAL A 212 12.34 -6.22 14.80
N GLN A 213 13.50 -5.96 14.18
CA GLN A 213 14.58 -6.94 14.08
C GLN A 213 15.10 -7.36 15.46
N ARG A 214 15.25 -6.41 16.39
CA ARG A 214 15.63 -6.68 17.78
C ARG A 214 14.62 -7.59 18.48
N LEU A 215 13.32 -7.30 18.33
CA LEU A 215 12.24 -8.11 18.91
C LEU A 215 12.15 -9.51 18.30
N CYS A 216 12.37 -9.66 16.99
CA CYS A 216 12.43 -10.96 16.33
C CYS A 216 13.63 -11.79 16.81
N ALA A 217 14.81 -11.17 16.97
CA ALA A 217 16.00 -11.87 17.45
C ALA A 217 15.87 -12.35 18.90
N ALA A 218 15.16 -11.62 19.76
CA ALA A 218 14.96 -11.99 21.16
C ALA A 218 14.00 -13.18 21.38
N LYS A 219 13.31 -13.64 20.33
CA LYS A 219 12.36 -14.77 20.38
C LYS A 219 12.97 -16.10 19.94
N ASN A 220 14.11 -16.04 19.25
CA ASN A 220 14.87 -17.20 18.78
C ASN A 220 15.89 -17.63 19.83
#